data_AF-A0A7J5V0I4-F1
#
_entry.id   AF-A0A7J5V0I4-F1
#
_cell.length_a   1.000
_cell.length_b   1.000
_cell.length_c   1.000
_cell.angle_alpha   90.00
_cell.angle_beta   90.00
_cell.angle_gamma   90.00
#
_symmetry.space_group_name_H-M   'P 1'
#
loop_
_entity.id
_entity.type
_entity.pdbx_description
1 polymer ?
#
loop_
_entity_poly.entity_id
_entity_poly.type
_entity_poly.pdbx_seq_one_letter_code
_entity_poly.pdbx_strand_id
1 'polypeptide(L)'
;MKKTFYLGFAILFFSVLYSCKKSDNQLPVPKGLEGIWSNRVVENSFVKFDRTTTLPKDDYAIAFQENQVLVERKNVGWCGTPPITYGNFQGSWSINDSIIKITVDNWSGLADYEWKIISITENHLYIVPLSENYRTNVD
;
A
#
# COMPACT_ATOMS: atom_id res chain seq x y z
N MET A 1 72.40 -2.59 -19.88
CA MET A 1 71.08 -2.54 -20.55
C MET A 1 70.15 -3.55 -19.88
N LYS A 2 69.25 -3.10 -18.99
CA LYS A 2 68.27 -3.97 -18.32
C LYS A 2 66.90 -3.70 -18.94
N LYS A 3 66.37 -4.69 -19.65
CA LYS A 3 65.04 -4.66 -20.27
C LYS A 3 64.01 -4.87 -19.17
N THR A 4 63.17 -3.88 -18.91
CA THR A 4 62.02 -3.98 -18.01
C THR A 4 60.92 -4.80 -18.69
N PHE A 5 60.56 -5.92 -18.07
CA PHE A 5 59.54 -6.85 -18.53
C PHE A 5 58.20 -6.48 -17.89
N TYR A 6 57.34 -5.92 -18.73
CA TYR A 6 55.89 -6.12 -18.86
C TYR A 6 55.02 -6.43 -17.62
N LEU A 7 54.00 -5.57 -17.49
CA LEU A 7 52.59 -5.95 -17.72
C LEU A 7 51.98 -6.94 -16.72
N GLY A 8 51.03 -6.45 -15.93
CA GLY A 8 50.06 -7.32 -15.27
C GLY A 8 49.70 -6.92 -13.84
N PHE A 9 49.35 -5.67 -13.59
CA PHE A 9 48.70 -5.32 -12.32
C PHE A 9 47.69 -4.19 -12.52
N ALA A 10 46.73 -4.41 -13.41
CA ALA A 10 45.67 -3.44 -13.66
C ALA A 10 44.33 -4.09 -14.05
N ILE A 11 44.05 -5.32 -13.60
CA ILE A 11 42.73 -5.94 -13.81
C ILE A 11 42.41 -6.86 -12.64
N LEU A 12 42.17 -6.31 -11.45
CA LEU A 12 41.52 -7.08 -10.37
C LEU A 12 40.80 -6.19 -9.35
N PHE A 13 40.10 -5.16 -9.83
CA PHE A 13 39.26 -4.30 -8.99
C PHE A 13 38.00 -3.83 -9.72
N PHE A 14 37.34 -4.75 -10.44
CA PHE A 14 36.09 -4.44 -11.18
C PHE A 14 34.98 -5.48 -11.02
N SER A 15 35.01 -6.28 -9.94
CA SER A 15 34.09 -7.42 -9.77
C SER A 15 33.31 -7.40 -8.45
N VAL A 16 33.10 -6.24 -7.84
CA VAL A 16 32.35 -6.14 -6.56
C VAL A 16 31.19 -5.15 -6.62
N LEU A 17 30.37 -5.12 -7.68
CA LEU A 17 29.11 -4.35 -7.69
C LEU A 17 27.97 -5.00 -8.48
N TYR A 18 27.80 -6.32 -8.41
CA TYR A 18 26.56 -6.97 -8.88
C TYR A 18 26.13 -8.09 -7.94
N SER A 19 25.44 -7.74 -6.86
CA SER A 19 24.37 -8.59 -6.33
C SER A 19 23.54 -7.83 -5.29
N CYS A 20 22.84 -6.77 -5.70
CA CYS A 20 21.59 -6.43 -5.04
C CYS A 20 20.51 -7.35 -5.63
N LYS A 21 20.45 -8.60 -5.17
CA LYS A 21 19.23 -9.37 -5.34
C LYS A 21 18.24 -8.78 -4.33
N LYS A 22 17.28 -7.98 -4.80
CA LYS A 22 16.03 -7.80 -4.05
C LYS A 22 15.49 -9.21 -3.86
N SER A 23 15.60 -9.74 -2.65
CA SER A 23 14.91 -10.96 -2.27
C SER A 23 13.43 -10.62 -2.40
N ASP A 24 12.83 -11.02 -3.51
CA ASP A 24 11.41 -10.90 -3.74
C ASP A 24 10.71 -11.95 -2.85
N ASN A 25 10.74 -11.67 -1.55
CA ASN A 25 9.94 -12.39 -0.55
C ASN A 25 8.55 -11.75 -0.50
N GLN A 26 7.99 -11.34 -1.64
CA GLN A 26 6.62 -10.91 -1.69
C GLN A 26 5.74 -12.15 -1.52
N LEU A 27 5.13 -12.28 -0.34
CA LEU A 27 4.11 -13.29 -0.10
C LEU A 27 3.04 -13.15 -1.20
N PRO A 28 2.45 -14.27 -1.66
CA PRO A 28 1.47 -14.22 -2.72
C PRO A 28 0.29 -13.34 -2.29
N VAL A 29 0.07 -12.25 -3.03
CA VAL A 29 -1.10 -11.40 -2.87
C VAL A 29 -2.35 -12.28 -3.09
N PRO A 30 -3.33 -12.28 -2.17
CA PRO A 30 -4.55 -13.02 -2.35
C PRO A 30 -5.19 -12.64 -3.68
N LYS A 31 -5.47 -13.65 -4.50
CA LYS A 31 -6.04 -13.44 -5.84
C LYS A 31 -7.30 -12.59 -5.72
N GLY A 32 -7.30 -11.47 -6.43
CA GLY A 32 -8.42 -10.53 -6.46
C GLY A 32 -8.39 -9.43 -5.39
N LEU A 33 -7.38 -9.32 -4.53
CA LEU A 33 -7.30 -8.16 -3.63
C LEU A 33 -7.08 -6.84 -4.39
N GLU A 34 -6.21 -6.86 -5.40
CA GLU A 34 -5.96 -5.70 -6.25
C GLU A 34 -7.24 -5.25 -6.97
N GLY A 35 -7.39 -3.93 -7.08
CA GLY A 35 -8.59 -3.27 -7.59
C GLY A 35 -9.08 -2.16 -6.67
N ILE A 36 -10.22 -1.57 -7.04
CA ILE A 36 -10.84 -0.45 -6.32
C ILE A 36 -12.06 -0.97 -5.57
N TRP A 37 -12.14 -0.61 -4.29
CA TRP A 37 -13.16 -1.04 -3.36
C TRP A 37 -13.83 0.20 -2.77
N SER A 38 -15.15 0.31 -2.89
CA SER A 38 -15.94 1.47 -2.44
C SER A 38 -17.20 1.01 -1.69
N ASN A 39 -18.13 1.93 -1.43
CA ASN A 39 -19.40 1.64 -0.75
C ASN A 39 -19.16 0.89 0.58
N ARG A 40 -18.38 1.51 1.45
CA ARG A 40 -17.98 0.93 2.73
C ARG A 40 -19.21 0.76 3.62
N VAL A 41 -19.60 -0.48 3.90
CA VAL A 41 -20.70 -0.81 4.82
C VAL A 41 -20.13 -1.50 6.05
N VAL A 42 -20.37 -0.93 7.23
CA VAL A 42 -19.97 -1.52 8.51
C VAL A 42 -21.14 -2.37 9.03
N GLU A 43 -20.94 -3.67 9.16
CA GLU A 43 -21.94 -4.63 9.66
C GLU A 43 -21.35 -5.42 10.83
N ASN A 44 -21.87 -5.18 12.04
CA ASN A 44 -21.36 -5.79 13.27
C ASN A 44 -19.84 -5.54 13.46
N SER A 45 -19.03 -6.59 13.31
CA SER A 45 -17.57 -6.57 13.48
C SER A 45 -16.80 -6.58 12.16
N PHE A 46 -17.47 -6.70 11.01
CA PHE A 46 -16.82 -6.70 9.71
C PHE A 46 -17.23 -5.48 8.88
N VAL A 47 -16.39 -5.17 7.90
CA VAL A 47 -16.62 -4.13 6.91
C VAL A 47 -16.70 -4.81 5.55
N LYS A 48 -17.76 -4.51 4.81
CA LYS A 48 -17.95 -4.90 3.43
C LYS A 48 -17.56 -3.73 2.52
N PHE A 49 -16.87 -4.04 1.44
CA PHE A 49 -16.69 -3.15 0.30
C PHE A 49 -17.21 -3.80 -0.97
N ASP A 50 -17.68 -2.97 -1.90
CA ASP A 50 -18.06 -3.36 -3.24
C ASP A 50 -16.94 -3.02 -4.22
N ARG A 51 -16.67 -3.91 -5.18
CA ARG A 51 -15.72 -3.63 -6.25
C ARG A 51 -16.27 -2.57 -7.20
N THR A 52 -15.41 -1.64 -7.60
CA THR A 52 -15.68 -0.65 -8.63
C THR A 52 -14.54 -0.57 -9.64
N THR A 53 -14.80 -0.01 -10.82
CA THR A 53 -13.81 0.22 -11.87
C THR A 53 -13.18 1.61 -11.80
N THR A 54 -13.76 2.52 -11.01
CA THR A 54 -13.29 3.91 -10.87
C THR A 54 -13.47 4.41 -9.44
N LEU A 55 -12.57 5.28 -8.98
CA LEU A 55 -12.75 5.98 -7.70
C LEU A 55 -14.00 6.87 -7.75
N PRO A 56 -14.99 6.68 -6.85
CA PRO A 56 -16.20 7.50 -6.81
C PRO A 56 -15.86 8.95 -6.46
N LYS A 57 -16.60 9.93 -7.00
CA LYS A 57 -16.28 11.34 -6.74
C LYS A 57 -16.56 11.76 -5.30
N ASP A 58 -17.67 11.35 -4.72
CA ASP A 58 -18.15 11.91 -3.45
C ASP A 58 -18.39 10.81 -2.40
N ASP A 59 -17.53 9.78 -2.39
CA ASP A 59 -17.62 8.64 -1.47
C ASP A 59 -16.24 8.07 -1.12
N TYR A 60 -16.19 7.27 -0.05
CA TYR A 60 -15.01 6.53 0.36
C TYR A 60 -14.65 5.46 -0.68
N ALA A 61 -13.36 5.32 -0.96
CA ALA A 61 -12.83 4.18 -1.68
C ALA A 61 -11.38 3.90 -1.32
N ILE A 62 -10.94 2.66 -1.54
CA ILE A 62 -9.56 2.26 -1.39
C ILE A 62 -9.14 1.43 -2.61
N ALA A 63 -8.02 1.77 -3.21
CA ALA A 63 -7.45 1.09 -4.36
C ALA A 63 -6.16 0.39 -3.95
N PHE A 64 -6.17 -0.95 -3.96
CA PHE A 64 -4.97 -1.76 -3.87
C PHE A 64 -4.41 -1.94 -5.28
N GLN A 65 -3.23 -1.38 -5.53
CA GLN A 65 -2.57 -1.42 -6.83
C GLN A 65 -1.36 -2.34 -6.79
N GLU A 66 -0.89 -2.71 -7.98
CA GLU A 66 0.36 -3.45 -8.16
C GLU A 66 1.54 -2.75 -7.46
N ASN A 67 2.58 -3.52 -7.16
CA ASN A 67 3.79 -3.02 -6.47
C ASN A 67 3.51 -2.37 -5.11
N GLN A 68 2.50 -2.86 -4.39
CA GLN A 68 2.21 -2.43 -3.01
C GLN A 68 1.83 -0.95 -2.88
N VAL A 69 1.34 -0.35 -3.97
CA VAL A 69 0.85 1.04 -4.00
C VAL A 69 -0.60 1.09 -3.56
N LEU A 70 -0.94 2.08 -2.74
CA LEU A 70 -2.30 2.32 -2.27
C LEU A 70 -2.77 3.74 -2.67
N VAL A 71 -4.02 3.85 -3.06
CA VAL A 71 -4.74 5.13 -3.07
C VAL A 71 -5.98 5.01 -2.20
N GLU A 72 -6.09 5.83 -1.17
CA GLU A 72 -7.31 5.94 -0.37
C GLU A 72 -8.02 7.26 -0.67
N ARG A 73 -9.28 7.17 -1.06
CA ARG A 73 -10.17 8.31 -1.20
C ARG A 73 -11.01 8.48 0.07
N LYS A 74 -10.83 9.59 0.76
CA LYS A 74 -11.56 9.93 2.00
C LYS A 74 -11.75 11.42 2.15
N ASN A 75 -12.51 11.82 3.17
CA ASN A 75 -12.78 13.20 3.49
C ASN A 75 -11.50 14.01 3.77
N VAL A 76 -11.48 15.24 3.30
CA VAL A 76 -10.43 16.23 3.55
C VAL A 76 -10.96 17.20 4.61
N GLY A 77 -10.52 17.02 5.85
CA GLY A 77 -10.85 17.93 6.95
C GLY A 77 -11.48 17.25 8.16
N TRP A 78 -11.46 18.00 9.26
CA TRP A 78 -11.89 17.59 10.60
C TRP A 78 -13.42 17.43 10.74
N CYS A 79 -14.19 18.18 9.96
CA CYS A 79 -15.64 18.28 10.14
C CYS A 79 -16.37 17.88 8.86
N GLY A 80 -17.22 16.84 8.96
CA GLY A 80 -18.08 16.36 7.87
C GLY A 80 -19.32 17.22 7.64
N THR A 81 -19.23 18.54 7.79
CA THR A 81 -20.35 19.45 7.48
C THR A 81 -20.43 19.63 5.96
N PRO A 82 -21.59 19.35 5.34
CA PRO A 82 -21.73 19.46 3.89
C PRO A 82 -21.39 20.87 3.36
N PRO A 83 -20.77 20.96 2.16
CA PRO A 83 -20.34 19.85 1.32
C PRO A 83 -19.04 19.20 1.84
N ILE A 84 -19.06 17.87 2.01
CA ILE A 84 -17.86 17.10 2.37
C ILE A 84 -16.96 17.02 1.14
N THR A 85 -15.72 17.51 1.28
CA THR A 85 -14.72 17.42 0.21
C THR A 85 -13.96 16.10 0.34
N TYR A 86 -13.81 15.37 -0.77
CA TYR A 86 -13.07 14.12 -0.83
C TYR A 86 -11.76 14.28 -1.62
N GLY A 87 -10.68 13.74 -1.08
CA GLY A 87 -9.34 13.77 -1.64
C GLY A 87 -8.75 12.37 -1.78
N ASN A 88 -7.78 12.23 -2.69
CA ASN A 88 -7.02 11.00 -2.87
C ASN A 88 -5.70 11.11 -2.12
N PHE A 89 -5.46 10.18 -1.22
CA PHE A 89 -4.25 10.09 -0.41
C PHE A 89 -3.42 8.90 -0.88
N GLN A 90 -2.13 9.12 -1.03
CA GLN A 90 -1.19 8.08 -1.44
C GLN A 90 -0.74 7.30 -0.23
N GLY A 91 -0.47 6.02 -0.44
CA GLY A 91 0.03 5.15 0.60
C GLY A 91 0.67 3.90 0.03
N SER A 92 0.95 2.98 0.94
CA SER A 92 1.40 1.65 0.61
C SER A 92 0.64 0.62 1.42
N TRP A 93 0.68 -0.61 0.95
CA TRP A 93 0.12 -1.74 1.65
C TRP A 93 1.05 -2.93 1.56
N SER A 94 1.02 -3.78 2.57
CA SER A 94 1.68 -5.08 2.55
C SER A 94 0.72 -6.11 3.12
N ILE A 95 0.98 -7.39 2.84
CA ILE A 95 0.17 -8.46 3.37
C ILE A 95 1.02 -9.59 3.93
N ASN A 96 0.59 -10.12 5.07
CA ASN A 96 1.10 -11.35 5.65
C ASN A 96 -0.09 -12.23 6.01
N ASP A 97 -0.18 -13.40 5.38
CA ASP A 97 -1.34 -14.30 5.41
C ASP A 97 -2.65 -13.58 5.05
N SER A 98 -3.51 -13.34 6.04
CA SER A 98 -4.78 -12.64 5.90
C SER A 98 -4.75 -11.22 6.44
N ILE A 99 -3.61 -10.74 6.94
CA ILE A 99 -3.49 -9.42 7.57
C ILE A 99 -2.87 -8.45 6.59
N ILE A 100 -3.67 -7.47 6.15
CA ILE A 100 -3.23 -6.31 5.38
C ILE A 100 -2.75 -5.25 6.36
N LYS A 101 -1.55 -4.73 6.12
CA LYS A 101 -1.03 -3.54 6.78
C LYS A 101 -1.03 -2.40 5.78
N ILE A 102 -1.67 -1.29 6.13
CA ILE A 102 -1.81 -0.12 5.27
C ILE A 102 -1.16 1.05 5.98
N THR A 103 -0.36 1.82 5.26
CA THR A 103 0.14 3.12 5.68
C THR A 103 -0.22 4.13 4.61
N VAL A 104 -0.98 5.16 4.96
CA VAL A 104 -1.56 6.08 3.97
C VAL A 104 -1.66 7.48 4.53
N ASP A 105 -1.40 8.46 3.68
CA ASP A 105 -1.58 9.85 4.04
C ASP A 105 -3.04 10.14 4.41
N ASN A 106 -3.24 11.21 5.17
CA ASN A 106 -4.53 11.80 5.43
C ASN A 106 -4.39 13.32 5.50
N TRP A 107 -5.52 14.03 5.60
CA TRP A 107 -5.53 15.49 5.59
C TRP A 107 -4.76 16.14 6.77
N SER A 108 -4.49 15.38 7.84
CA SER A 108 -3.83 15.84 9.08
C SER A 108 -2.47 15.19 9.36
N GLY A 109 -2.00 14.29 8.49
CA GLY A 109 -0.78 13.51 8.73
C GLY A 109 -0.86 12.13 8.09
N LEU A 110 -0.51 11.10 8.85
CA LEU A 110 -0.39 9.72 8.40
C LEU A 110 -1.37 8.82 9.17
N ALA A 111 -1.92 7.80 8.51
CA ALA A 111 -2.75 6.78 9.12
C ALA A 111 -2.17 5.40 8.86
N ASP A 112 -2.20 4.55 9.88
CA ASP A 112 -1.81 3.14 9.81
C ASP A 112 -3.01 2.27 10.16
N TYR A 113 -3.32 1.30 9.30
CA TYR A 113 -4.40 0.34 9.48
C TYR A 113 -3.87 -1.08 9.48
N GLU A 114 -4.44 -1.94 10.33
CA GLU A 114 -4.32 -3.39 10.17
C GLU A 114 -5.70 -4.00 9.99
N TRP A 115 -5.90 -4.69 8.86
CA TRP A 115 -7.17 -5.34 8.51
C TRP A 115 -6.96 -6.83 8.33
N LYS A 116 -7.85 -7.65 8.88
CA LYS A 116 -7.90 -9.08 8.58
C LYS A 116 -8.91 -9.35 7.46
N ILE A 117 -8.47 -9.95 6.37
CA ILE A 117 -9.33 -10.42 5.28
C ILE A 117 -10.14 -11.62 5.78
N ILE A 118 -11.46 -11.51 5.63
CA ILE A 118 -12.39 -12.61 5.88
C ILE A 118 -12.69 -13.35 4.56
N SER A 119 -12.98 -12.61 3.50
CA SER A 119 -13.18 -13.18 2.17
C SER A 119 -13.00 -12.14 1.07
N ILE A 120 -12.64 -12.63 -0.13
CA ILE A 120 -12.58 -11.85 -1.36
C ILE A 120 -13.36 -12.60 -2.43
N THR A 121 -14.23 -11.89 -3.12
CA THR A 121 -14.94 -12.38 -4.31
C THR A 121 -14.71 -11.41 -5.47
N GLU A 122 -15.30 -11.71 -6.63
CA GLU A 122 -15.27 -10.79 -7.76
C GLU A 122 -15.87 -9.42 -7.40
N ASN A 123 -16.95 -9.38 -6.60
CA ASN A 123 -17.69 -8.15 -6.35
C ASN A 123 -17.54 -7.59 -4.93
N HIS A 124 -17.03 -8.38 -3.98
CA HIS A 124 -17.02 -7.99 -2.58
C HIS A 124 -15.71 -8.32 -1.88
N LEU A 125 -15.29 -7.42 -0.99
CA LEU A 125 -14.21 -7.60 -0.02
C LEU A 125 -14.80 -7.48 1.38
N TYR A 126 -14.56 -8.50 2.21
CA TYR A 126 -14.96 -8.51 3.61
C TYR A 126 -13.72 -8.51 4.50
N ILE A 127 -13.62 -7.54 5.41
CA ILE A 127 -12.51 -7.42 6.36
C ILE A 127 -13.01 -7.23 7.79
N VAL A 128 -12.15 -7.52 8.76
CA VAL A 128 -12.30 -7.09 10.15
C VAL A 128 -11.19 -6.07 10.44
N PRO A 129 -11.52 -4.84 10.87
CA PRO A 129 -10.51 -3.90 11.34
C PRO A 129 -9.88 -4.43 12.64
N LEU A 130 -8.55 -4.56 12.67
CA LEU A 130 -7.80 -5.00 13.86
C LEU A 130 -7.25 -3.80 14.63
N SER A 131 -6.68 -2.82 13.92
CA SER A 131 -6.18 -1.59 14.52
C SER A 131 -6.21 -0.44 13.53
N GLU A 132 -6.25 0.77 14.09
CA GLU A 132 -6.25 2.03 13.37
C GLU A 132 -5.51 3.07 14.23
N ASN A 133 -4.45 3.65 13.68
CA ASN A 133 -3.59 4.63 14.36
C ASN A 133 -3.43 5.86 13.48
N TYR A 134 -3.57 7.04 14.08
CA TYR A 134 -3.41 8.33 13.42
C TYR A 134 -2.23 9.09 14.01
N ARG A 135 -1.31 9.49 13.14
CA ARG A 135 -0.11 10.27 13.48
C ARG A 135 -0.23 11.64 12.82
N THR A 136 -0.37 12.69 13.63
CA THR A 136 -0.45 14.06 13.15
C THR A 136 0.93 14.63 12.88
N ASN A 137 1.08 15.44 11.83
CA ASN A 137 2.33 16.15 11.54
C ASN A 137 2.51 17.44 12.38
N VAL A 138 1.84 17.51 13.53
CA VAL A 138 1.89 18.68 14.42
C VAL A 138 2.86 18.37 15.55
N ASP A 139 4.11 18.82 15.38
CA ASP A 139 5.08 19.02 16.46
C ASP A 139 4.75 20.29 17.25
#